data_AF-A0A1F9Q985-F1
#
_entry.id   AF-A0A1F9Q985-F1
#
_cell.length_a   1.000
_cell.length_b   1.000
_cell.length_c   1.000
_cell.angle_alpha   90.00
_cell.angle_beta   90.00
_cell.angle_gamma   90.00
#
_symmetry.space_group_name_H-M   'P 1'
#
loop_
_entity.id
_entity.type
_entity.pdbx_description
1 polymer ?
#
loop_
_entity_poly.entity_id
_entity_poly.type
_entity_poly.pdbx_seq_one_letter_code
_entity_poly.pdbx_strand_id
1 'polypeptide(L)'
;MKNLILPLLAAITLSSPLRTVAAALDELPGGELVTASLPAVPVPQRARQLICVDPGHPNTFNAATTMVNGTNENRINWQVGLRLERILKEQGYDVLLTRNAELHYVENKDRARLCNNGPASGVITGSRPLADALAAGMTEGLAGALRPQGVRGDSRTAVGSRQGALTYSIFSEIPTVTIEMAVLTNKQDAAFIKSEGGQERMAGAIAAGIRLYRAP
;
A
#
# COMPACT_ATOMS: atom_id res chain seq x y z
N MET A 1 10.35 -30.21 -5.53
CA MET A 1 11.19 -29.09 -5.03
C MET A 1 10.25 -27.92 -4.78
N LYS A 2 10.10 -27.50 -3.52
CA LYS A 2 9.15 -26.43 -3.16
C LYS A 2 9.77 -25.11 -3.62
N ASN A 3 9.29 -24.57 -4.74
CA ASN A 3 9.70 -23.27 -5.25
C ASN A 3 9.48 -22.24 -4.14
N LEU A 4 10.57 -21.73 -3.58
CA LEU A 4 10.57 -20.62 -2.63
C LEU A 4 10.14 -19.38 -3.43
N ILE A 5 8.82 -19.16 -3.50
CA ILE A 5 8.23 -17.91 -3.95
C ILE A 5 8.57 -16.94 -2.83
N LEU A 6 9.55 -16.07 -3.06
CA LEU A 6 9.86 -14.99 -2.13
C LEU A 6 8.83 -13.89 -2.41
N PRO A 7 7.78 -13.80 -1.59
CA PRO A 7 6.66 -12.94 -1.86
C PRO A 7 7.06 -11.50 -1.52
N LEU A 8 7.14 -10.65 -2.53
CA LEU A 8 7.59 -9.27 -2.44
C LEU A 8 6.47 -8.40 -1.84
N LEU A 9 6.31 -8.39 -0.51
CA LEU A 9 5.16 -7.80 0.17
C LEU A 9 5.13 -6.26 0.04
N ALA A 10 4.26 -5.72 -0.82
CA ALA A 10 3.79 -4.33 -0.73
C ALA A 10 2.34 -4.33 -0.26
N ALA A 11 2.07 -3.77 0.94
CA ALA A 11 0.69 -3.56 1.38
C ALA A 11 0.23 -2.15 1.00
N ILE A 12 -0.91 -2.06 0.33
CA ILE A 12 -1.52 -0.77 -0.03
C ILE A 12 -2.81 -0.63 0.75
N THR A 13 -2.93 0.45 1.51
CA THR A 13 -4.16 0.75 2.24
C THR A 13 -4.75 2.09 1.79
N LEU A 14 -6.08 2.12 1.69
CA LEU A 14 -6.84 3.22 1.14
C LEU A 14 -7.78 3.82 2.20
N SER A 15 -7.45 5.00 2.71
CA SER A 15 -8.35 5.72 3.63
C SER A 15 -9.50 6.43 2.86
N SER A 16 -10.64 6.58 3.51
CA SER A 16 -11.72 7.49 3.09
C SER A 16 -11.34 8.94 3.45
N PRO A 17 -11.92 9.99 2.84
CA PRO A 17 -11.63 11.36 3.26
C PRO A 17 -11.95 11.52 4.75
N LEU A 18 -11.04 12.19 5.46
CA LEU A 18 -11.09 12.49 6.89
C LEU A 18 -12.54 12.82 7.29
N ARG A 19 -13.12 12.03 8.20
CA ARG A 19 -14.22 12.54 9.03
C ARG A 19 -13.61 13.66 9.85
N THR A 20 -14.06 14.88 9.61
CA THR A 20 -13.73 16.07 10.37
C THR A 20 -13.86 15.75 11.86
N VAL A 21 -12.78 15.84 12.62
CA VAL A 21 -12.86 15.97 14.08
C VAL A 21 -13.30 17.40 14.33
N ALA A 22 -14.59 17.67 14.10
CA ALA A 22 -15.26 18.89 14.52
C ALA A 22 -16.14 18.52 15.71
N ALA A 23 -15.51 18.30 16.84
CA ALA A 23 -16.17 18.36 18.13
C ALA A 23 -15.22 19.10 19.08
N ALA A 24 -15.79 20.06 19.81
CA ALA A 24 -15.16 20.97 20.77
C ALA A 24 -14.69 22.32 20.20
N LEU A 25 -15.66 23.19 19.88
CA LEU A 25 -15.61 24.62 20.22
C LEU A 25 -17.06 25.11 20.35
N ASP A 26 -17.75 24.62 21.38
CA ASP A 26 -19.00 25.22 21.82
C ASP A 26 -18.93 25.32 23.34
N GLU A 27 -18.25 26.36 23.82
CA GLU A 27 -18.43 26.98 25.14
C GLU A 27 -17.57 28.26 25.18
N LEU A 28 -18.16 29.43 24.88
CA LEU A 28 -17.84 30.70 25.56
C LEU A 28 -19.03 31.67 25.41
N PRO A 29 -19.49 32.33 26.49
CA PRO A 29 -20.64 33.24 26.46
C PRO A 29 -20.25 34.68 26.14
N GLY A 30 -21.08 35.34 25.34
CA GLY A 30 -21.27 36.80 25.34
C GLY A 30 -20.19 37.66 24.67
N GLY A 31 -20.53 38.25 23.52
CA GLY A 31 -19.78 39.36 22.92
C GLY A 31 -20.41 39.80 21.59
N GLU A 32 -20.60 41.11 21.40
CA GLU A 32 -21.40 41.77 20.38
C GLU A 32 -21.16 41.36 18.91
N LEU A 33 -22.24 41.43 18.12
CA LEU A 33 -22.26 41.24 16.67
C LEU A 33 -21.47 42.36 15.97
N VAL A 34 -20.21 42.09 15.62
CA VAL A 34 -19.45 42.90 14.67
C VAL A 34 -19.69 42.36 13.26
N THR A 35 -20.47 43.07 12.44
CA THR A 35 -20.68 42.74 11.02
C THR A 35 -19.46 43.14 10.19
N ALA A 36 -18.39 42.36 10.28
CA ALA A 36 -17.31 42.38 9.30
C ALA A 36 -17.56 41.27 8.27
N SER A 37 -17.63 41.63 6.98
CA SER A 37 -17.64 40.62 5.91
C SER A 37 -16.32 39.86 5.96
N LEU A 38 -16.39 38.60 6.39
CA LEU A 38 -15.24 37.72 6.41
C LEU A 38 -14.75 37.49 4.98
N PRO A 39 -13.43 37.47 4.73
CA PRO A 39 -12.91 37.04 3.44
C PRO A 39 -13.44 35.63 3.14
N ALA A 40 -13.83 35.39 1.89
CA ALA A 40 -14.33 34.09 1.47
C ALA A 40 -13.33 33.00 1.89
N VAL A 41 -13.77 32.14 2.81
CA VAL A 41 -13.02 30.94 3.18
C VAL A 41 -12.79 30.16 1.88
N PRO A 42 -11.55 29.86 1.49
CA PRO A 42 -11.29 29.04 0.31
C PRO A 42 -12.12 27.77 0.43
N VAL A 43 -12.94 27.48 -0.58
CA VAL A 43 -13.65 26.20 -0.67
C VAL A 43 -12.61 25.11 -0.40
N PRO A 44 -12.82 24.23 0.60
CA PRO A 44 -11.81 23.24 0.95
C PRO A 44 -11.50 22.43 -0.29
N GLN A 45 -10.25 22.56 -0.77
CA GLN A 45 -9.71 21.70 -1.80
C GLN A 45 -9.99 20.27 -1.33
N ARG A 46 -10.74 19.50 -2.13
CA ARG A 46 -11.22 18.16 -1.77
C ARG A 46 -10.07 17.41 -1.08
N ALA A 47 -10.27 17.03 0.19
CA ALA A 47 -9.20 16.46 1.00
C ALA A 47 -8.48 15.36 0.22
N ARG A 48 -7.14 15.48 0.10
CA ARG A 48 -6.32 14.50 -0.62
C ARG A 48 -6.50 13.15 0.07
N GLN A 49 -6.71 12.11 -0.72
CA GLN A 49 -6.86 10.76 -0.19
C GLN A 49 -5.49 10.24 0.25
N LEU A 50 -5.42 9.67 1.44
CA LEU A 50 -4.21 9.04 1.95
C LEU A 50 -4.13 7.57 1.53
N ILE A 51 -2.99 7.21 0.93
CA ILE A 51 -2.58 5.86 0.56
C ILE A 51 -1.44 5.44 1.49
N CYS A 52 -1.61 4.36 2.27
CA CYS A 52 -0.48 3.77 2.95
C CYS A 52 0.22 2.80 2.02
N VAL A 53 1.54 2.86 1.97
CA VAL A 53 2.40 1.91 1.24
C VAL A 53 3.32 1.27 2.27
N ASP A 54 3.28 -0.05 2.38
CA ASP A 54 4.15 -0.83 3.25
C ASP A 54 5.22 -1.55 2.41
N PRO A 55 6.44 -1.00 2.29
CA PRO A 55 7.54 -1.79 1.77
C PRO A 55 7.88 -2.86 2.82
N GLY A 56 7.53 -4.12 2.53
CA GLY A 56 7.74 -5.24 3.44
C GLY A 56 9.19 -5.38 3.90
N HIS A 57 9.35 -6.02 5.07
CA HIS A 57 10.63 -6.22 5.77
C HIS A 57 11.34 -4.91 6.19
N PRO A 58 12.33 -4.99 7.11
CA PRO A 58 12.56 -6.07 8.08
C PRO A 58 11.50 -6.13 9.20
N ASN A 59 11.25 -7.32 9.76
CA ASN A 59 10.36 -7.57 10.91
C ASN A 59 10.90 -8.71 11.80
N THR A 60 10.17 -9.08 12.87
CA THR A 60 10.56 -10.16 13.81
C THR A 60 10.96 -11.46 13.11
N PHE A 61 10.27 -11.81 12.02
CA PHE A 61 10.43 -13.13 11.39
C PHE A 61 11.69 -13.20 10.52
N ASN A 62 11.98 -12.15 9.75
CA ASN A 62 13.22 -12.04 9.00
C ASN A 62 13.44 -10.62 8.44
N ALA A 63 14.70 -10.34 8.06
CA ALA A 63 15.09 -9.10 7.41
C ALA A 63 15.01 -9.13 5.87
N ALA A 64 14.75 -10.30 5.27
CA ALA A 64 14.72 -10.55 3.83
C ALA A 64 15.92 -9.98 3.02
N THR A 65 17.11 -9.99 3.63
CA THR A 65 18.37 -9.49 3.04
C THR A 65 19.18 -10.58 2.32
N THR A 66 18.70 -11.82 2.29
CA THR A 66 19.36 -12.92 1.57
C THR A 66 19.44 -12.62 0.07
N MET A 67 20.65 -12.64 -0.46
CA MET A 67 20.90 -12.32 -1.86
C MET A 67 20.48 -13.47 -2.79
N VAL A 68 19.65 -13.15 -3.78
CA VAL A 68 19.19 -14.04 -4.84
C VAL A 68 19.33 -13.30 -6.17
N ASN A 69 20.05 -13.89 -7.14
CA ASN A 69 20.27 -13.31 -8.47
C ASN A 69 20.80 -11.84 -8.46
N GLY A 70 21.58 -11.49 -7.42
CA GLY A 70 22.21 -10.18 -7.28
C GLY A 70 21.31 -9.09 -6.72
N THR A 71 20.18 -9.43 -6.10
CA THR A 71 19.36 -8.53 -5.28
C THR A 71 18.79 -9.27 -4.06
N ASN A 72 18.01 -8.59 -3.22
CA ASN A 72 17.23 -9.21 -2.14
C ASN A 72 15.85 -8.56 -2.05
N GLU A 73 14.92 -9.21 -1.36
CA GLU A 73 13.53 -8.75 -1.25
C GLU A 73 13.42 -7.38 -0.61
N ASN A 74 14.13 -7.17 0.51
CA ASN A 74 14.06 -5.93 1.28
C ASN A 74 14.46 -4.71 0.45
N ARG A 75 15.52 -4.86 -0.36
CA ARG A 75 16.00 -3.82 -1.29
C ARG A 75 14.96 -3.51 -2.35
N ILE A 76 14.38 -4.54 -2.99
CA ILE A 76 13.37 -4.34 -4.03
C ILE A 76 12.09 -3.71 -3.46
N ASN A 77 11.59 -4.20 -2.31
CA ASN A 77 10.43 -3.63 -1.62
C ASN A 77 10.65 -2.14 -1.37
N TRP A 78 11.78 -1.78 -0.77
CA TRP A 78 12.13 -0.39 -0.49
C TRP A 78 12.15 0.47 -1.75
N GLN A 79 12.86 0.03 -2.78
CA GLN A 79 13.06 0.81 -4.00
C GLN A 79 11.78 0.99 -4.83
N VAL A 80 10.92 -0.02 -4.90
CA VAL A 80 9.62 0.10 -5.57
C VAL A 80 8.66 0.95 -4.71
N GLY A 81 8.69 0.80 -3.39
CA GLY A 81 7.89 1.61 -2.46
C GLY A 81 8.15 3.11 -2.61
N LEU A 82 9.43 3.53 -2.71
CA LEU A 82 9.80 4.93 -2.95
C LEU A 82 9.31 5.46 -4.30
N ARG A 83 9.36 4.63 -5.36
CA ARG A 83 8.85 5.02 -6.69
C ARG A 83 7.34 5.14 -6.70
N LEU A 84 6.66 4.20 -6.05
CA LEU A 84 5.21 4.24 -5.92
C LEU A 84 4.77 5.46 -5.13
N GLU A 85 5.44 5.78 -4.02
CA GLU A 85 5.20 7.00 -3.25
C GLU A 85 5.30 8.24 -4.14
N ARG A 86 6.40 8.37 -4.90
CA ARG A 86 6.61 9.49 -5.82
C ARG A 86 5.47 9.61 -6.84
N ILE A 87 5.15 8.53 -7.54
CA ILE A 87 4.10 8.50 -8.57
C ILE A 87 2.72 8.86 -7.98
N LEU A 88 2.39 8.34 -6.80
CA LEU A 88 1.10 8.63 -6.15
C LEU A 88 1.02 10.10 -5.70
N LYS A 89 2.10 10.66 -5.16
CA LYS A 89 2.17 12.09 -4.79
C LYS A 89 1.99 12.99 -6.02
N GLU A 90 2.63 12.66 -7.14
CA GLU A 90 2.47 13.33 -8.43
C GLU A 90 1.02 13.25 -8.95
N GLN A 91 0.31 12.15 -8.65
CA GLN A 91 -1.10 11.95 -9.02
C GLN A 91 -2.11 12.63 -8.08
N GLY A 92 -1.66 13.35 -7.05
CA GLY A 92 -2.57 14.09 -6.16
C GLY A 92 -2.95 13.36 -4.87
N TYR A 93 -2.34 12.22 -4.57
CA TYR A 93 -2.55 11.51 -3.31
C TYR A 93 -1.62 12.01 -2.20
N ASP A 94 -2.03 11.81 -0.96
CA ASP A 94 -1.11 11.78 0.18
C ASP A 94 -0.62 10.35 0.37
N VAL A 95 0.63 10.17 0.78
CA VAL A 95 1.23 8.84 0.94
C VAL A 95 1.93 8.72 2.29
N LEU A 96 1.64 7.64 2.99
CA LEU A 96 2.34 7.23 4.20
C LEU A 96 3.14 5.96 3.92
N LEU A 97 4.46 6.02 4.10
CA LEU A 97 5.29 4.81 4.15
C LEU A 97 5.33 4.28 5.59
N THR A 98 5.20 2.96 5.76
CA THR A 98 5.31 2.32 7.09
C THR A 98 6.71 2.35 7.68
N ARG A 99 7.73 2.61 6.85
CA ARG A 99 9.13 2.78 7.26
C ARG A 99 9.80 3.89 6.45
N ASN A 100 10.81 4.52 7.06
CA ASN A 100 11.52 5.67 6.48
C ASN A 100 12.98 5.37 6.06
N ALA A 101 13.44 4.13 6.19
CA ALA A 101 14.76 3.70 5.71
C ALA A 101 14.75 2.22 5.28
N GLU A 102 15.73 1.84 4.46
CA GLU A 102 15.83 0.48 3.89
C GLU A 102 15.85 -0.62 4.95
N LEU A 103 16.53 -0.40 6.08
CA LEU A 103 16.70 -1.37 7.16
C LEU A 103 15.93 -1.01 8.43
N HIS A 104 15.02 -0.03 8.36
CA HIS A 104 14.19 0.31 9.51
C HIS A 104 13.21 -0.83 9.80
N TYR A 105 13.41 -1.45 10.96
CA TYR A 105 12.59 -2.50 11.52
C TYR A 105 11.20 -2.01 11.92
N VAL A 106 10.16 -2.71 11.47
CA VAL A 106 8.77 -2.45 11.87
C VAL A 106 8.05 -3.77 12.05
N GLU A 107 7.41 -3.97 13.21
CA GLU A 107 6.62 -5.17 13.48
C GLU A 107 5.38 -5.24 12.61
N ASN A 108 4.93 -6.44 12.23
CA ASN A 108 3.73 -6.59 11.39
C ASN A 108 2.48 -5.95 12.01
N LYS A 109 2.36 -6.01 13.34
CA LYS A 109 1.27 -5.34 14.08
C LYS A 109 1.37 -3.82 13.97
N ASP A 110 2.58 -3.27 14.05
CA ASP A 110 2.81 -1.83 13.97
C ASP A 110 2.66 -1.32 12.54
N ARG A 111 3.10 -2.09 11.54
CA ARG A 111 2.85 -1.82 10.11
C ARG A 111 1.36 -1.63 9.83
N ALA A 112 0.55 -2.53 10.36
CA ALA A 112 -0.90 -2.40 10.24
C ALA A 112 -1.40 -1.17 11.01
N ARG A 113 -1.01 -0.97 12.28
CA ARG A 113 -1.40 0.19 13.11
C ARG A 113 -1.06 1.55 12.52
N LEU A 114 0.13 1.67 11.91
CA LEU A 114 0.56 2.87 11.21
C LEU A 114 -0.39 3.22 10.07
N CYS A 115 -0.92 2.20 9.39
CA CYS A 115 -1.86 2.38 8.30
C CYS A 115 -3.34 2.44 8.76
N ASN A 116 -3.72 1.74 9.83
CA ASN A 116 -4.99 1.88 10.59
C ASN A 116 -5.05 0.99 11.87
N ASN A 117 -5.95 1.27 12.82
CA ASN A 117 -6.15 0.44 14.03
C ASN A 117 -7.25 -0.63 13.86
N GLY A 118 -6.93 -1.93 13.86
CA GLY A 118 -7.89 -3.01 14.19
C GLY A 118 -8.71 -3.59 13.02
N PRO A 119 -9.39 -4.74 13.18
CA PRO A 119 -10.17 -5.38 12.11
C PRO A 119 -11.63 -4.90 12.04
N ALA A 120 -12.07 -4.44 10.87
CA ALA A 120 -13.48 -4.20 10.56
C ALA A 120 -13.96 -5.09 9.40
N SER A 121 -15.22 -5.52 9.43
CA SER A 121 -15.85 -6.31 8.36
C SER A 121 -15.78 -5.62 6.98
N GLY A 122 -15.71 -4.29 6.94
CA GLY A 122 -15.54 -3.49 5.72
C GLY A 122 -14.23 -3.74 4.96
N VAL A 123 -13.20 -4.28 5.61
CA VAL A 123 -11.91 -4.60 4.95
C VAL A 123 -12.08 -5.71 3.94
N ILE A 124 -12.78 -6.79 4.31
CA ILE A 124 -12.98 -7.93 3.42
C ILE A 124 -13.74 -7.49 2.17
N THR A 125 -14.83 -6.71 2.34
CA THR A 125 -15.65 -6.20 1.26
C THR A 125 -14.87 -5.27 0.33
N GLY A 126 -14.02 -4.39 0.87
CA GLY A 126 -13.29 -3.44 0.04
C GLY A 126 -11.97 -3.97 -0.54
N SER A 127 -11.34 -4.97 0.09
CA SER A 127 -10.09 -5.58 -0.37
C SER A 127 -10.26 -6.34 -1.69
N ARG A 128 -11.41 -6.99 -1.92
CA ARG A 128 -11.60 -7.76 -3.16
C ARG A 128 -11.65 -6.88 -4.42
N PRO A 129 -12.49 -5.83 -4.49
CA PRO A 129 -12.47 -4.93 -5.64
C PRO A 129 -11.14 -4.18 -5.79
N LEU A 130 -10.45 -3.87 -4.68
CA LEU A 130 -9.09 -3.32 -4.73
C LEU A 130 -8.11 -4.30 -5.39
N ALA A 131 -8.14 -5.57 -4.98
CA ALA A 131 -7.28 -6.61 -5.56
C ALA A 131 -7.56 -6.82 -7.06
N ASP A 132 -8.83 -6.80 -7.46
CA ASP A 132 -9.24 -6.95 -8.86
C ASP A 132 -8.76 -5.75 -9.71
N ALA A 133 -8.89 -4.51 -9.21
CA ALA A 133 -8.40 -3.32 -9.89
C ALA A 133 -6.86 -3.27 -9.98
N LEU A 134 -6.16 -3.63 -8.91
CA LEU A 134 -4.71 -3.78 -8.90
C LEU A 134 -4.25 -4.85 -9.90
N ALA A 135 -4.91 -6.00 -9.93
CA ALA A 135 -4.59 -7.06 -10.87
C ALA A 135 -4.80 -6.63 -12.33
N ALA A 136 -5.86 -5.86 -12.63
CA ALA A 136 -6.10 -5.31 -13.96
C ALA A 136 -4.98 -4.34 -14.37
N GLY A 137 -4.69 -3.33 -13.54
CA GLY A 137 -3.64 -2.34 -13.82
C GLY A 137 -2.25 -2.97 -13.95
N MET A 138 -1.94 -3.97 -13.12
CA MET A 138 -0.68 -4.72 -13.21
C MET A 138 -0.62 -5.60 -14.45
N THR A 139 -1.71 -6.28 -14.82
CA THR A 139 -1.75 -7.14 -16.01
C THR A 139 -1.48 -6.33 -17.27
N GLU A 140 -2.13 -5.17 -17.41
CA GLU A 140 -1.91 -4.26 -18.54
C GLU A 140 -0.50 -3.65 -18.49
N GLY A 141 -0.14 -3.03 -17.36
CA GLY A 141 1.13 -2.31 -17.22
C GLY A 141 2.36 -3.19 -17.33
N LEU A 142 2.27 -4.49 -17.00
CA LEU A 142 3.39 -5.44 -17.01
C LEU A 142 3.35 -6.42 -18.18
N ALA A 143 2.42 -6.24 -19.13
CA ALA A 143 2.31 -7.11 -20.31
C ALA A 143 3.66 -7.29 -21.02
N GLY A 144 4.05 -8.54 -21.24
CA GLY A 144 5.32 -8.90 -21.88
C GLY A 144 6.57 -8.79 -21.00
N ALA A 145 6.49 -8.21 -19.80
CA ALA A 145 7.60 -8.18 -18.83
C ALA A 145 7.47 -9.26 -17.75
N LEU A 146 6.28 -9.43 -17.18
CA LEU A 146 6.00 -10.42 -16.15
C LEU A 146 4.70 -11.16 -16.45
N ARG A 147 4.65 -12.45 -16.11
CA ARG A 147 3.44 -13.26 -16.25
C ARG A 147 2.53 -13.07 -15.04
N PRO A 148 1.25 -12.68 -15.22
CA PRO A 148 0.32 -12.52 -14.11
C PRO A 148 0.06 -13.87 -13.41
N GLN A 149 0.00 -13.84 -12.08
CA GLN A 149 -0.26 -15.01 -11.22
C GLN A 149 -1.69 -15.05 -10.66
N GLY A 150 -2.50 -14.04 -10.99
CA GLY A 150 -3.89 -13.87 -10.58
C GLY A 150 -4.06 -13.38 -9.12
N VAL A 151 -5.29 -13.01 -8.78
CA VAL A 151 -5.67 -12.65 -7.41
C VAL A 151 -5.88 -13.93 -6.59
N ARG A 152 -5.26 -13.98 -5.42
CA ARG A 152 -5.35 -15.12 -4.48
C ARG A 152 -5.83 -14.62 -3.12
N GLY A 153 -6.66 -15.40 -2.45
CA GLY A 153 -7.01 -15.14 -1.05
C GLY A 153 -5.89 -15.61 -0.11
N ASP A 154 -5.88 -15.08 1.10
CA ASP A 154 -4.89 -15.40 2.14
C ASP A 154 -4.79 -16.90 2.43
N SER A 155 -5.89 -17.65 2.29
CA SER A 155 -5.94 -19.11 2.41
C SER A 155 -5.03 -19.86 1.44
N ARG A 156 -4.53 -19.19 0.38
CA ARG A 156 -3.59 -19.74 -0.59
C ARG A 156 -2.13 -19.40 -0.28
N THR A 157 -1.88 -18.61 0.76
CA THR A 157 -0.53 -18.27 1.26
C THR A 157 -0.12 -19.22 2.37
N ALA A 158 1.19 -19.41 2.58
CA ALA A 158 1.70 -20.28 3.65
C ALA A 158 1.34 -19.76 5.06
N VAL A 159 1.32 -18.43 5.23
CA VAL A 159 0.98 -17.77 6.49
C VAL A 159 -0.54 -17.77 6.69
N GLY A 160 -1.30 -17.23 5.73
CA GLY A 160 -2.75 -17.11 5.83
C GLY A 160 -3.48 -18.46 5.89
N SER A 161 -3.00 -19.52 5.23
CA SER A 161 -3.60 -20.86 5.38
C SER A 161 -3.47 -21.46 6.79
N ARG A 162 -2.49 -21.01 7.59
CA ARG A 162 -2.27 -21.51 8.95
C ARG A 162 -3.01 -20.70 10.01
N GLN A 163 -3.11 -19.38 9.82
CA GLN A 163 -3.67 -18.46 10.83
C GLN A 163 -4.96 -17.75 10.38
N GLY A 164 -5.49 -18.07 9.19
CA GLY A 164 -6.72 -17.51 8.62
C GLY A 164 -6.49 -16.33 7.66
N ALA A 165 -5.54 -15.44 7.96
CA ALA A 165 -5.22 -14.26 7.15
C ALA A 165 -3.74 -13.86 7.28
N LEU A 166 -3.22 -13.01 6.39
CA LEU A 166 -1.89 -12.41 6.56
C LEU A 166 -1.88 -11.48 7.78
N THR A 167 -0.78 -11.45 8.55
CA THR A 167 -0.70 -10.68 9.80
C THR A 167 -1.03 -9.20 9.60
N TYR A 168 -0.62 -8.64 8.47
CA TYR A 168 -0.96 -7.26 8.11
C TYR A 168 -2.48 -7.09 7.90
N SER A 169 -3.13 -7.98 7.14
CA SER A 169 -4.58 -7.96 6.89
C SER A 169 -5.43 -8.13 8.16
N ILE A 170 -4.92 -8.84 9.19
CA ILE A 170 -5.64 -9.09 10.46
C ILE A 170 -5.88 -7.79 11.25
N PHE A 171 -5.01 -6.80 11.11
CA PHE A 171 -5.07 -5.57 11.90
C PHE A 171 -5.52 -4.35 11.08
N SER A 172 -5.88 -4.55 9.81
CA SER A 172 -6.37 -3.49 8.92
C SER A 172 -7.86 -3.24 9.10
N GLU A 173 -8.24 -1.96 9.09
CA GLU A 173 -9.65 -1.50 9.12
C GLU A 173 -10.10 -0.88 7.77
N ILE A 174 -9.17 -0.82 6.81
CA ILE A 174 -9.38 -0.31 5.44
C ILE A 174 -8.96 -1.34 4.39
N PRO A 175 -9.47 -1.24 3.14
CA PRO A 175 -9.11 -2.14 2.06
C PRO A 175 -7.60 -2.28 1.94
N THR A 176 -7.14 -3.52 2.01
CA THR A 176 -5.72 -3.88 2.09
C THR A 176 -5.43 -5.03 1.14
N VAL A 177 -4.37 -4.90 0.36
CA VAL A 177 -3.89 -5.96 -0.55
C VAL A 177 -2.38 -6.09 -0.41
N THR A 178 -1.91 -7.33 -0.37
CA THR A 178 -0.50 -7.69 -0.55
C THR A 178 -0.22 -7.96 -2.03
N ILE A 179 0.84 -7.35 -2.57
CA ILE A 179 1.20 -7.52 -3.99
C ILE A 179 2.50 -8.29 -4.12
N GLU A 180 2.46 -9.52 -4.61
CA GLU A 180 3.66 -10.30 -4.93
C GLU A 180 4.26 -9.90 -6.28
N MET A 181 5.20 -8.95 -6.29
CA MET A 181 5.57 -8.30 -7.55
C MET A 181 6.48 -9.14 -8.49
N ALA A 182 7.36 -10.01 -7.99
CA ALA A 182 8.26 -10.82 -8.83
C ALA A 182 8.78 -12.07 -8.11
N VAL A 183 9.19 -13.11 -8.85
CA VAL A 183 9.81 -14.32 -8.27
C VAL A 183 11.33 -14.23 -8.38
N LEU A 184 12.03 -13.83 -7.31
CA LEU A 184 13.49 -13.58 -7.36
C LEU A 184 14.34 -14.81 -7.73
N THR A 185 13.86 -16.04 -7.50
CA THR A 185 14.55 -17.26 -7.93
C THR A 185 14.47 -17.50 -9.43
N ASN A 186 13.49 -16.91 -10.13
CA ASN A 186 13.45 -16.85 -11.58
C ASN A 186 14.41 -15.74 -12.07
N LYS A 187 15.39 -16.11 -12.89
CA LYS A 187 16.41 -15.18 -13.39
C LYS A 187 15.84 -14.05 -14.25
N GLN A 188 14.78 -14.30 -15.02
CA GLN A 188 14.15 -13.29 -15.88
C GLN A 188 13.39 -12.27 -15.04
N ASP A 189 12.55 -12.73 -14.11
CA ASP A 189 11.83 -11.87 -13.16
C ASP A 189 12.81 -11.04 -12.32
N ALA A 190 13.89 -11.66 -11.84
CA ALA A 190 14.94 -10.98 -11.07
C ALA A 190 15.67 -9.92 -11.90
N ALA A 191 15.98 -10.20 -13.18
CA ALA A 191 16.59 -9.23 -14.07
C ALA A 191 15.67 -8.03 -14.33
N PHE A 192 14.38 -8.28 -14.54
CA PHE A 192 13.37 -7.23 -14.67
C PHE A 192 13.32 -6.36 -13.42
N ILE A 193 13.04 -6.93 -12.25
CA ILE A 193 12.75 -6.16 -11.05
C ILE A 193 14.00 -5.53 -10.40
N LYS A 194 15.20 -6.00 -10.74
CA LYS A 194 16.47 -5.36 -10.33
C LYS A 194 16.78 -4.10 -11.14
N SER A 195 16.23 -3.98 -12.36
CA SER A 195 16.47 -2.82 -13.21
C SER A 195 15.64 -1.60 -12.77
N GLU A 196 16.19 -0.41 -12.93
CA GLU A 196 15.47 0.84 -12.65
C GLU A 196 14.19 0.95 -13.48
N GLY A 197 14.26 0.65 -14.79
CA GLY A 197 13.09 0.67 -15.67
C GLY A 197 12.02 -0.36 -15.28
N GLY A 198 12.42 -1.54 -14.79
CA GLY A 198 11.48 -2.53 -14.28
C GLY A 198 10.80 -2.11 -12.98
N GLN A 199 11.53 -1.47 -12.07
CA GLN A 199 10.97 -0.93 -10.82
C GLN A 199 10.02 0.24 -11.08
N GLU A 200 10.37 1.11 -12.02
CA GLU A 200 9.51 2.23 -12.45
C GLU A 200 8.23 1.71 -13.10
N ARG A 201 8.35 0.74 -14.01
CA ARG A 201 7.21 0.09 -14.65
C ARG A 201 6.31 -0.64 -13.64
N MET A 202 6.90 -1.31 -12.65
CA MET A 202 6.17 -1.95 -11.55
C MET A 202 5.36 -0.93 -10.74
N ALA A 203 6.01 0.13 -10.26
CA ALA A 203 5.35 1.19 -9.50
C ALA A 203 4.22 1.85 -10.31
N GLY A 204 4.46 2.13 -11.59
CA GLY A 204 3.45 2.70 -12.49
C GLY A 204 2.24 1.79 -12.69
N ALA A 205 2.45 0.47 -12.83
CA ALA A 205 1.36 -0.50 -13.01
C ALA A 205 0.51 -0.65 -11.74
N ILE A 206 1.15 -0.60 -10.56
CA ILE A 206 0.46 -0.56 -9.26
C ILE A 206 -0.37 0.73 -9.13
N ALA A 207 0.21 1.90 -9.45
CA ALA A 207 -0.49 3.18 -9.41
C ALA A 207 -1.68 3.23 -10.39
N ALA A 208 -1.54 2.61 -11.58
CA ALA A 208 -2.64 2.47 -12.52
C ALA A 208 -3.79 1.66 -11.91
N GLY A 209 -3.49 0.56 -11.22
CA GLY A 209 -4.48 -0.23 -10.50
C GLY A 209 -5.20 0.52 -9.38
N ILE A 210 -4.47 1.33 -8.60
CA ILE A 210 -5.07 2.22 -7.59
C ILE A 210 -6.04 3.21 -8.23
N ARG A 211 -5.64 3.83 -9.34
CA ARG A 211 -6.49 4.77 -10.09
C ARG A 211 -7.75 4.10 -10.64
N LEU A 212 -7.64 2.86 -11.13
CA LEU A 212 -8.80 2.08 -11.56
C LEU A 212 -9.78 1.83 -10.41
N TYR A 213 -9.28 1.48 -9.22
CA TYR A 213 -10.12 1.29 -8.04
C TYR A 213 -10.83 2.57 -7.58
N ARG A 214 -10.18 3.73 -7.77
CA ARG A 214 -10.68 5.04 -7.36
C ARG A 214 -11.46 5.78 -8.46
N ALA A 215 -11.58 5.20 -9.65
CA ALA A 215 -12.38 5.77 -10.72
C ALA A 215 -13.85 5.89 -10.26
N PRO A 216 -14.53 6.99 -10.59
CA PRO A 216 -15.93 7.22 -10.19
C PRO A 216 -16.90 6.20 -10.82
#